data_AF-A0A4P5UWX2-F1
#
_entry.id   AF-A0A4P5UWX2-F1
#
_cell.length_a   1.000
_cell.length_b   1.000
_cell.length_c   1.000
_cell.angle_alpha   90.00
_cell.angle_beta   90.00
_cell.angle_gamma   90.00
#
_symmetry.space_group_name_H-M   'P 1'
#
loop_
_entity.id
_entity.type
_entity.pdbx_description
1 polymer ?
#
loop_
_entity_poly.entity_id
_entity_poly.type
_entity_poly.pdbx_seq_one_letter_code
_entity_poly.pdbx_strand_id
1 'polypeptide(L)'
;MNAGEMSVQVNGDGFGIGWYAPDLDNEPCVFRSIKPAWSDQNLRHLARKIYSPVIFAHIRAASQGMSVEEYNSHPFSYGKLTFMHNGVIGGFKEIRRKLLRRLRDTAYDAILGSTDSEHLFGLFLNHIADPMGNVTCDEMVEAIQKALFDLSELLIECNVKHHSYINVCITNGVSLIAVRYTTNQSVQPASLYYMYGKEYHCRAEHCTMEPDNGKPSAIVIASEPFTYKRSEWMKVERNSLFIVDETMKLSFKNVDLPIEHALFENQIL
;
A
#
# COMPACT_ATOMS: atom_id res chain seq x y z
N MET A 1 -21.69 -4.26 1.80
CA MET A 1 -20.76 -3.99 0.68
C MET A 1 -19.91 -5.22 0.47
N ASN A 2 -19.98 -5.88 -0.70
CA ASN A 2 -19.18 -7.07 -1.00
C ASN A 2 -18.15 -6.72 -2.09
N ALA A 3 -16.87 -6.81 -1.75
CA ALA A 3 -15.77 -6.95 -2.71
C ALA A 3 -15.77 -8.41 -3.22
N GLY A 4 -15.42 -8.65 -4.48
CA GLY A 4 -15.61 -9.95 -5.13
C GLY A 4 -14.72 -10.21 -6.34
N GLU A 5 -13.66 -9.42 -6.58
CA GLU A 5 -12.70 -9.71 -7.66
C GLU A 5 -11.62 -10.73 -7.25
N MET A 6 -11.39 -10.95 -5.95
CA MET A 6 -10.51 -12.01 -5.46
C MET A 6 -11.28 -13.28 -5.05
N SER A 7 -10.90 -14.42 -5.64
CA SER A 7 -11.48 -15.76 -5.40
C SER A 7 -10.91 -16.50 -4.18
N VAL A 8 -10.25 -15.81 -3.26
CA VAL A 8 -9.72 -16.42 -2.04
C VAL A 8 -10.78 -16.41 -0.94
N GLN A 9 -10.85 -17.51 -0.20
CA GLN A 9 -11.67 -17.69 1.01
C GLN A 9 -11.59 -16.44 1.91
N VAL A 10 -12.75 -15.94 2.35
CA VAL A 10 -12.96 -14.66 3.06
C VAL A 10 -11.72 -14.23 3.87
N ASN A 11 -11.10 -13.11 3.48
CA ASN A 11 -9.91 -12.53 4.13
C ASN A 11 -10.18 -12.27 5.63
N GLY A 12 -9.86 -13.25 6.48
CA GLY A 12 -10.25 -13.28 7.89
C GLY A 12 -9.08 -13.32 8.86
N ASP A 13 -7.85 -13.23 8.36
CA ASP A 13 -6.63 -13.44 9.15
C ASP A 13 -6.15 -12.16 9.87
N GLY A 14 -7.00 -11.14 9.90
CA GLY A 14 -6.78 -9.90 10.62
C GLY A 14 -7.17 -8.66 9.82
N PHE A 15 -7.06 -7.53 10.48
CA PHE A 15 -7.19 -6.22 9.87
C PHE A 15 -6.26 -5.23 10.56
N GLY A 16 -6.09 -4.07 9.93
CA GLY A 16 -5.64 -2.89 10.64
C GLY A 16 -6.18 -1.61 10.03
N ILE A 17 -6.23 -0.58 10.86
CA ILE A 17 -6.64 0.78 10.51
C ILE A 17 -5.59 1.74 11.06
N GLY A 18 -5.11 2.64 10.21
CA GLY A 18 -4.29 3.78 10.56
C GLY A 18 -5.05 5.07 10.29
N TRP A 19 -4.99 6.04 11.20
CA TRP A 19 -5.58 7.36 11.00
C TRP A 19 -4.75 8.44 11.67
N TYR A 20 -4.88 9.68 11.19
CA TYR A 20 -4.13 10.83 11.69
C TYR A 20 -5.06 11.76 12.47
N ALA A 21 -4.56 12.31 13.58
CA ALA A 21 -5.27 13.28 14.38
C ALA A 21 -4.40 14.55 14.50
N PRO A 22 -4.31 15.38 13.46
CA PRO A 22 -3.37 16.51 13.39
C PRO A 22 -3.53 17.54 14.52
N ASP A 23 -4.69 17.58 15.17
CA ASP A 23 -4.95 18.41 16.35
C ASP A 23 -4.22 17.90 17.62
N LEU A 24 -3.73 16.66 17.63
CA LEU A 24 -2.98 16.05 18.71
C LEU A 24 -1.48 15.98 18.38
N ASP A 25 -1.15 15.31 17.28
CA ASP A 25 0.20 15.19 16.73
C ASP A 25 0.14 14.78 15.25
N ASN A 26 1.31 14.62 14.62
CA ASN A 26 1.41 14.27 13.19
C ASN A 26 1.70 12.78 12.94
N GLU A 27 1.70 11.95 13.98
CA GLU A 27 1.93 10.52 13.85
C GLU A 27 0.59 9.78 13.64
N PRO A 28 0.59 8.65 12.91
CA PRO A 28 -0.61 7.85 12.76
C PRO A 28 -0.91 7.09 14.06
N CYS A 29 -2.17 7.10 14.48
CA CYS A 29 -2.67 6.09 15.40
C CYS A 29 -2.97 4.81 14.61
N VAL A 30 -2.45 3.67 15.06
CA VAL A 30 -2.61 2.39 14.37
C VAL A 30 -3.29 1.37 15.28
N PHE A 31 -4.41 0.81 14.82
CA PHE A 31 -5.12 -0.29 15.46
C PHE A 31 -5.06 -1.51 14.55
N ARG A 32 -4.37 -2.56 14.99
CA ARG A 32 -4.29 -3.86 14.31
C ARG A 32 -4.94 -4.94 15.17
N SER A 33 -5.48 -5.97 14.53
CA SER A 33 -6.04 -7.13 15.20
C SER A 33 -5.88 -8.35 14.30
N ILE A 34 -5.60 -9.49 14.90
CA ILE A 34 -5.60 -10.78 14.22
C ILE A 34 -7.01 -11.39 14.08
N LYS A 35 -8.03 -10.74 14.65
CA LYS A 35 -9.42 -11.15 14.50
C LYS A 35 -9.97 -10.66 13.16
N PRO A 36 -10.94 -11.36 12.56
CA PRO A 36 -11.64 -10.83 11.40
C PRO A 36 -12.39 -9.53 11.73
N ALA A 37 -12.32 -8.54 10.83
CA ALA A 37 -12.92 -7.22 11.03
C ALA A 37 -14.42 -7.27 11.38
N TRP A 38 -15.18 -8.18 10.75
CA TRP A 38 -16.61 -8.34 11.01
C TRP A 38 -16.93 -8.92 12.39
N SER A 39 -15.95 -9.46 13.11
CA SER A 39 -16.14 -10.02 14.45
C SER A 39 -15.66 -9.10 15.57
N ASP A 40 -14.92 -8.03 15.23
CA ASP A 40 -14.30 -7.16 16.21
C ASP A 40 -15.27 -6.06 16.69
N GLN A 41 -15.68 -6.13 17.95
CA GLN A 41 -16.60 -5.14 18.54
C GLN A 41 -15.91 -3.81 18.82
N ASN A 42 -14.62 -3.81 19.16
CA ASN A 42 -13.87 -2.59 19.41
C ASN A 42 -13.76 -1.78 18.12
N LEU A 43 -13.48 -2.44 17.00
CA LEU A 43 -13.49 -1.81 15.68
C LEU A 43 -14.84 -1.12 15.41
N ARG A 44 -15.97 -1.82 15.60
CA ARG A 44 -17.31 -1.25 15.39
C ARG A 44 -17.60 -0.02 16.26
N HIS A 45 -17.07 0.00 17.48
CA HIS A 45 -17.25 1.12 18.40
C HIS A 45 -16.36 2.31 18.00
N LEU A 46 -15.09 2.04 17.70
CA LEU A 46 -14.10 3.04 17.31
C LEU A 46 -14.43 3.71 15.97
N ALA A 47 -14.73 2.91 14.94
CA ALA A 47 -14.97 3.41 13.58
C ALA A 47 -16.13 4.41 13.48
N ARG A 48 -17.09 4.39 14.42
CA ARG A 48 -18.20 5.36 14.48
C ARG A 48 -17.83 6.71 15.11
N LYS A 49 -16.65 6.79 15.72
CA LYS A 49 -16.17 7.96 16.49
C LYS A 49 -14.87 8.54 15.96
N ILE A 50 -14.15 7.81 15.12
CA ILE A 50 -12.94 8.28 14.46
C ILE A 50 -13.33 9.19 13.29
N TYR A 51 -12.83 10.42 13.33
CA TYR A 51 -12.78 11.35 12.22
C TYR A 51 -11.31 11.69 11.96
N SER A 52 -10.89 11.66 10.70
CA SER A 52 -9.51 11.90 10.31
C SER A 52 -9.44 12.40 8.87
N PRO A 53 -8.52 13.31 8.53
CA PRO A 53 -8.28 13.72 7.15
C PRO A 53 -7.71 12.58 6.27
N VAL A 54 -7.01 11.62 6.87
CA VAL A 54 -6.40 10.48 6.17
C VAL A 54 -6.65 9.19 6.94
N ILE A 55 -7.21 8.19 6.28
CA ILE A 55 -7.48 6.87 6.88
C ILE A 55 -6.97 5.79 5.93
N PHE A 56 -6.16 4.89 6.47
CA PHE A 56 -5.71 3.66 5.83
C PHE A 56 -6.40 2.48 6.49
N ALA A 57 -6.95 1.56 5.70
CA ALA A 57 -7.59 0.36 6.20
C ALA A 57 -7.20 -0.83 5.34
N HIS A 58 -6.82 -1.93 5.98
CA HIS A 58 -6.38 -3.14 5.30
C HIS A 58 -6.99 -4.37 5.97
N ILE A 59 -7.63 -5.23 5.18
CA ILE A 59 -8.07 -6.55 5.62
C ILE A 59 -7.04 -7.55 5.12
N ARG A 60 -6.47 -8.36 6.03
CA ARG A 60 -5.38 -9.27 5.70
C ARG A 60 -5.93 -10.65 5.33
N ALA A 61 -5.41 -11.17 4.22
CA ALA A 61 -5.39 -12.61 3.93
C ALA A 61 -3.94 -13.05 4.16
N ALA A 62 -3.69 -13.88 5.17
CA ALA A 62 -2.35 -14.36 5.44
C ALA A 62 -1.92 -15.33 4.33
N SER A 63 -0.73 -15.13 3.77
CA SER A 63 -0.15 -16.12 2.87
C SER A 63 0.01 -17.46 3.59
N GLN A 64 -0.23 -18.56 2.86
CA GLN A 64 -0.21 -19.90 3.43
C GLN A 64 1.11 -20.18 4.18
N GLY A 65 1.02 -20.60 5.44
CA GLY A 65 2.17 -20.94 6.27
C GLY A 65 2.90 -19.75 6.92
N MET A 66 2.40 -18.52 6.79
CA MET A 66 2.89 -17.38 7.56
C MET A 66 2.23 -17.27 8.92
N SER A 67 2.95 -16.69 9.90
CA SER A 67 2.39 -16.45 11.22
C SER A 67 1.35 -15.32 11.20
N VAL A 68 0.28 -15.55 11.94
CA VAL A 68 -0.81 -14.59 12.17
C VAL A 68 -0.46 -13.80 13.43
N GLU A 69 0.28 -12.72 13.23
CA GLU A 69 0.74 -11.80 14.28
C GLU A 69 0.32 -10.37 13.93
N GLU A 70 0.08 -9.54 14.95
CA GLU A 70 -0.31 -8.14 14.76
C GLU A 70 0.77 -7.35 14.04
N TYR A 71 2.06 -7.61 14.33
CA TYR A 71 3.18 -6.98 13.65
C TYR A 71 3.23 -7.32 12.15
N ASN A 72 2.65 -8.44 11.72
CA ASN A 72 2.59 -8.82 10.31
C ASN A 72 1.36 -8.25 9.59
N SER A 73 0.54 -7.43 10.26
CA SER A 73 -0.70 -6.86 9.70
C SER A 73 -0.53 -5.38 9.35
N HIS A 74 -0.98 -5.03 8.15
CA HIS A 74 -1.05 -3.65 7.68
C HIS A 74 -2.04 -2.79 8.48
N PRO A 75 -1.89 -1.45 8.47
CA PRO A 75 -0.77 -0.72 7.87
C PRO A 75 0.48 -0.79 8.75
N PHE A 76 1.67 -0.74 8.15
CA PHE A 76 2.93 -0.48 8.87
C PHE A 76 3.11 1.02 9.09
N SER A 77 3.86 1.41 10.13
CA SER A 77 4.08 2.82 10.45
C SER A 77 5.49 3.06 10.99
N TYR A 78 6.09 4.18 10.63
CA TYR A 78 7.38 4.65 11.17
C TYR A 78 7.42 6.17 11.14
N GLY A 79 7.53 6.81 12.31
CA GLY A 79 7.31 8.25 12.45
C GLY A 79 5.94 8.65 11.87
N LYS A 80 5.93 9.61 10.94
CA LYS A 80 4.70 10.10 10.28
C LYS A 80 4.25 9.24 9.11
N LEU A 81 5.05 8.27 8.69
CA LEU A 81 4.79 7.48 7.49
C LEU A 81 3.91 6.28 7.81
N THR A 82 2.90 6.05 6.98
CA THR A 82 2.07 4.85 6.99
C THR A 82 2.18 4.13 5.65
N PHE A 83 2.30 2.81 5.66
CA PHE A 83 2.52 1.98 4.47
C PHE A 83 1.59 0.77 4.43
N MET A 84 1.00 0.48 3.27
CA MET A 84 0.24 -0.72 2.99
C MET A 84 0.72 -1.38 1.70
N HIS A 85 0.76 -2.71 1.68
CA HIS A 85 1.05 -3.50 0.49
C HIS A 85 0.03 -4.62 0.32
N ASN A 86 -0.66 -4.61 -0.82
CA ASN A 86 -1.50 -5.71 -1.27
C ASN A 86 -0.81 -6.43 -2.43
N GLY A 87 -0.30 -7.61 -2.15
CA GLY A 87 0.45 -8.38 -3.14
C GLY A 87 1.42 -9.33 -2.48
N VAL A 88 2.43 -9.73 -3.25
CA VAL A 88 3.47 -10.65 -2.83
C VAL A 88 4.74 -10.35 -3.59
N ILE A 89 5.88 -10.39 -2.89
CA ILE A 89 7.20 -10.38 -3.52
C ILE A 89 7.58 -11.81 -3.89
N GLY A 90 7.63 -12.08 -5.19
CA GLY A 90 8.09 -13.35 -5.73
C GLY A 90 9.51 -13.65 -5.26
N GLY A 91 9.78 -14.87 -4.83
CA GLY A 91 11.11 -15.27 -4.37
C GLY A 91 11.63 -14.50 -3.15
N PHE A 92 10.73 -14.02 -2.28
CA PHE A 92 11.13 -13.23 -1.12
C PHE A 92 12.15 -13.94 -0.22
N LYS A 93 12.00 -15.25 0.00
CA LYS A 93 12.92 -16.03 0.86
C LYS A 93 14.35 -16.01 0.33
N GLU A 94 14.50 -16.03 -0.99
CA GLU A 94 15.75 -16.05 -1.73
C GLU A 94 16.47 -14.69 -1.63
N ILE A 95 15.72 -13.59 -1.70
CA ILE A 95 16.30 -12.23 -1.65
C ILE A 95 16.46 -11.70 -0.22
N ARG A 96 15.67 -12.17 0.76
CA ARG A 96 15.54 -11.56 2.10
C ARG A 96 16.89 -11.29 2.77
N ARG A 97 17.80 -12.26 2.75
CA ARG A 97 19.12 -12.10 3.38
C ARG A 97 19.97 -11.02 2.71
N LYS A 98 19.92 -10.90 1.39
CA LYS A 98 20.65 -9.85 0.65
C LYS A 98 19.98 -8.49 0.85
N LEU A 99 18.65 -8.45 0.83
CA LEU A 99 17.86 -7.24 1.11
C LEU A 99 18.27 -6.64 2.45
N LEU A 100 18.21 -7.43 3.53
CA LEU A 100 18.56 -6.96 4.88
C LEU A 100 19.99 -6.43 4.99
N ARG A 101 20.94 -6.98 4.22
CA ARG A 101 22.33 -6.51 4.18
C ARG A 101 22.53 -5.18 3.45
N ARG A 102 21.57 -4.73 2.65
CA ARG A 102 21.60 -3.43 1.95
C ARG A 102 21.00 -2.29 2.78
N LEU A 103 20.25 -2.61 3.84
CA LEU A 103 19.56 -1.61 4.65
C LEU A 103 20.54 -0.88 5.57
N ARG A 104 20.35 0.43 5.72
CA ARG A 104 20.91 1.24 6.80
C ARG A 104 20.26 0.84 8.13
N ASP A 105 20.98 1.04 9.24
CA ASP A 105 20.55 0.66 10.59
C ASP A 105 19.12 1.12 10.90
N THR A 106 18.78 2.40 10.63
CA THR A 106 17.44 2.94 10.84
C THR A 106 16.33 2.16 10.13
N ALA A 107 16.58 1.72 8.89
CA ALA A 107 15.60 0.98 8.10
C ALA A 107 15.56 -0.51 8.47
N TYR A 108 16.70 -1.06 8.90
CA TYR A 108 16.80 -2.43 9.41
C TYR A 108 16.03 -2.57 10.72
N ASP A 109 16.26 -1.66 11.68
CA ASP A 109 15.64 -1.67 13.00
C ASP A 109 14.13 -1.37 12.96
N ALA A 110 13.66 -0.73 11.88
CA ALA A 110 12.24 -0.48 11.66
C ALA A 110 11.42 -1.73 11.31
N ILE A 111 12.06 -2.83 10.89
CA ILE A 111 11.39 -4.08 10.52
C ILE A 111 11.20 -4.93 11.78
N LEU A 112 9.94 -5.13 12.21
CA LEU A 112 9.61 -5.86 13.43
C LEU A 112 9.05 -7.25 13.17
N GLY A 113 8.32 -7.42 12.08
CA GLY A 113 7.77 -8.69 11.64
C GLY A 113 8.63 -9.40 10.60
N SER A 114 7.97 -10.26 9.83
CA SER A 114 8.62 -11.23 8.94
C SER A 114 8.12 -11.18 7.50
N THR A 115 7.16 -10.29 7.23
CA THR A 115 6.49 -10.24 5.92
C THR A 115 7.38 -9.60 4.86
N ASP A 116 7.20 -10.04 3.62
CA ASP A 116 7.76 -9.38 2.45
C ASP A 116 7.36 -7.89 2.37
N SER A 117 6.12 -7.62 2.73
CA SER A 117 5.48 -6.30 2.74
C SER A 117 6.18 -5.31 3.66
N GLU A 118 6.55 -5.75 4.88
CA GLU A 118 7.30 -4.93 5.83
C GLU A 118 8.75 -4.73 5.41
N HIS A 119 9.37 -5.74 4.78
CA HIS A 119 10.72 -5.61 4.25
C HIS A 119 10.76 -4.66 3.04
N LEU A 120 9.67 -4.59 2.25
CA LEU A 120 9.50 -3.56 1.21
C LEU A 120 9.35 -2.17 1.83
N PHE A 121 8.63 -2.05 2.94
CA PHE A 121 8.57 -0.80 3.69
C PHE A 121 9.96 -0.41 4.23
N GLY A 122 10.74 -1.36 4.74
CA GLY A 122 12.14 -1.14 5.12
C GLY A 122 13.01 -0.64 3.96
N LEU A 123 12.90 -1.23 2.76
CA LEU A 123 13.58 -0.71 1.56
C LEU A 123 13.15 0.72 1.21
N PHE A 124 11.87 1.04 1.34
CA PHE A 124 11.37 2.40 1.17
C PHE A 124 11.99 3.38 2.19
N LEU A 125 11.96 3.03 3.48
CA LEU A 125 12.58 3.84 4.54
C LEU A 125 14.09 4.00 4.33
N ASN A 126 14.76 3.00 3.77
CA ASN A 126 16.18 3.05 3.44
C ASN A 126 16.56 4.18 2.50
N HIS A 127 15.62 4.68 1.68
CA HIS A 127 15.85 5.78 0.75
C HIS A 127 15.40 7.16 1.27
N ILE A 128 14.88 7.23 2.50
CA ILE A 128 14.50 8.49 3.15
C ILE A 128 15.64 8.91 4.09
N ALA A 129 16.17 10.12 3.91
CA ALA A 129 17.32 10.59 4.70
C ALA A 129 17.04 10.58 6.21
N ASP A 130 15.92 11.18 6.62
CA ASP A 130 15.41 11.21 7.99
C ASP A 130 13.93 10.76 8.03
N PRO A 131 13.65 9.46 8.20
CA PRO A 131 12.28 8.93 8.22
C PRO A 131 11.50 9.30 9.49
N MET A 132 12.15 9.79 10.54
CA MET A 132 11.49 10.35 11.73
C MET A 132 11.14 11.83 11.57
N GLY A 133 11.76 12.50 10.59
CA GLY A 133 11.56 13.89 10.28
C GLY A 133 10.32 14.19 9.44
N ASN A 134 10.33 15.35 8.79
CA ASN A 134 9.29 15.75 7.85
C ASN A 134 9.63 15.22 6.47
N VAL A 135 8.94 14.16 6.05
CA VAL A 135 9.08 13.58 4.70
C VAL A 135 8.03 14.20 3.78
N THR A 136 8.48 14.83 2.72
CA THR A 136 7.65 15.47 1.69
C THR A 136 7.06 14.46 0.70
N CYS A 137 6.05 14.88 -0.07
CA CYS A 137 5.48 14.04 -1.12
C CYS A 137 6.54 13.63 -2.16
N ASP A 138 7.42 14.55 -2.55
CA ASP A 138 8.49 14.27 -3.52
C ASP A 138 9.52 13.28 -2.96
N GLU A 139 9.91 13.40 -1.69
CA GLU A 139 10.79 12.42 -1.05
C GLU A 139 10.15 11.03 -0.99
N MET A 140 8.84 10.93 -0.71
CA MET A 140 8.13 9.64 -0.78
C MET A 140 8.15 9.07 -2.21
N VAL A 141 7.94 9.90 -3.23
CA VAL A 141 7.98 9.47 -4.64
C VAL A 141 9.36 8.96 -5.02
N GLU A 142 10.41 9.72 -4.70
CA GLU A 142 11.79 9.30 -4.99
C GLU A 142 12.16 8.03 -4.24
N ALA A 143 11.80 7.93 -2.95
CA ALA A 143 12.12 6.79 -2.11
C ALA A 143 11.45 5.51 -2.61
N ILE A 144 10.17 5.55 -3.01
CA ILE A 144 9.51 4.35 -3.53
C ILE A 144 10.07 3.94 -4.89
N GLN A 145 10.43 4.88 -5.76
CA GLN A 145 11.06 4.56 -7.05
C GLN A 145 12.42 3.88 -6.86
N LYS A 146 13.26 4.40 -5.95
CA LYS A 146 14.55 3.78 -5.61
C LYS A 146 14.39 2.42 -4.93
N ALA A 147 13.43 2.28 -4.02
CA ALA A 147 13.14 1.00 -3.37
C ALA A 147 12.69 -0.09 -4.35
N LEU A 148 11.85 0.27 -5.34
CA LEU A 148 11.44 -0.64 -6.40
C LEU A 148 12.60 -0.99 -7.35
N PHE A 149 13.48 -0.04 -7.61
CA PHE A 149 14.71 -0.29 -8.38
C PHE A 149 15.63 -1.29 -7.66
N ASP A 150 15.93 -1.07 -6.37
CA ASP A 150 16.72 -1.99 -5.55
C ASP A 150 16.09 -3.38 -5.47
N LEU A 151 14.77 -3.45 -5.31
CA LEU A 151 14.04 -4.71 -5.33
C LEU A 151 14.22 -5.43 -6.67
N SER A 152 14.08 -4.70 -7.78
CA SER A 152 14.30 -5.24 -9.13
C SER A 152 15.70 -5.81 -9.29
N GLU A 153 16.75 -5.09 -8.86
CA GLU A 153 18.12 -5.59 -8.88
C GLU A 153 18.28 -6.87 -8.04
N LEU A 154 17.75 -6.89 -6.82
CA LEU A 154 17.80 -8.06 -5.94
C LEU A 154 17.15 -9.30 -6.57
N LEU A 155 16.00 -9.10 -7.24
CA LEU A 155 15.29 -10.18 -7.95
C LEU A 155 16.11 -10.71 -9.13
N ILE A 156 16.76 -9.83 -9.91
CA ILE A 156 17.66 -10.20 -11.00
C ILE A 156 18.87 -10.97 -10.46
N GLU A 157 19.56 -10.40 -9.47
CA GLU A 157 20.79 -10.98 -8.87
C GLU A 157 20.57 -12.35 -8.23
N CYS A 158 19.36 -12.63 -7.77
CA CYS A 158 18.99 -13.92 -7.18
C CYS A 158 18.30 -14.84 -8.20
N ASN A 159 18.20 -14.41 -9.47
CA ASN A 159 17.58 -15.16 -10.56
C ASN A 159 16.15 -15.63 -10.21
N VAL A 160 15.38 -14.76 -9.54
CA VAL A 160 14.02 -15.09 -9.11
C VAL A 160 13.11 -15.24 -10.32
N LYS A 161 12.38 -16.36 -10.40
CA LYS A 161 11.44 -16.67 -11.49
C LYS A 161 9.99 -16.40 -11.16
N HIS A 162 9.66 -16.27 -9.88
CA HIS A 162 8.32 -15.92 -9.43
C HIS A 162 8.08 -14.43 -9.67
N HIS A 163 6.95 -14.07 -10.28
CA HIS A 163 6.58 -12.67 -10.44
C HIS A 163 6.03 -12.09 -9.14
N SER A 164 6.25 -10.79 -8.95
CA SER A 164 5.73 -10.05 -7.81
C SER A 164 4.47 -9.28 -8.21
N TYR A 165 3.49 -9.21 -7.31
CA TYR A 165 2.39 -8.25 -7.39
C TYR A 165 2.64 -7.19 -6.33
N ILE A 166 2.65 -5.92 -6.72
CA ILE A 166 3.02 -4.82 -5.85
C ILE A 166 1.98 -3.72 -5.99
N ASN A 167 0.93 -3.78 -5.14
CA ASN A 167 0.05 -2.65 -4.93
C ASN A 167 0.38 -2.01 -3.59
N VAL A 168 1.03 -0.85 -3.63
CA VAL A 168 1.48 -0.14 -2.42
C VAL A 168 0.68 1.13 -2.25
N CYS A 169 0.38 1.52 -1.02
CA CYS A 169 -0.14 2.84 -0.66
C CYS A 169 0.70 3.40 0.49
N ILE A 170 1.13 4.65 0.38
CA ILE A 170 1.98 5.34 1.37
C ILE A 170 1.41 6.73 1.62
N THR A 171 1.44 7.17 2.88
CA THR A 171 1.08 8.53 3.25
C THR A 171 1.98 9.05 4.38
N ASN A 172 2.18 10.36 4.41
CA ASN A 172 2.79 11.10 5.51
C ASN A 172 1.74 11.86 6.37
N GLY A 173 0.46 11.56 6.18
CA GLY A 173 -0.67 12.22 6.86
C GLY A 173 -1.28 13.41 6.13
N VAL A 174 -0.61 13.95 5.09
CA VAL A 174 -1.10 15.09 4.29
C VAL A 174 -1.08 14.85 2.78
N SER A 175 -0.22 13.96 2.31
CA SER A 175 -0.10 13.54 0.92
C SER A 175 -0.13 12.02 0.83
N LEU A 176 -0.45 11.48 -0.35
CA LEU A 176 -0.60 10.06 -0.56
C LEU A 176 0.00 9.65 -1.90
N ILE A 177 0.73 8.55 -1.92
CA ILE A 177 1.16 7.90 -3.15
C ILE A 177 0.70 6.45 -3.18
N ALA A 178 0.43 5.93 -4.38
CA ALA A 178 0.06 4.54 -4.59
C ALA A 178 0.73 3.97 -5.84
N VAL A 179 1.29 2.77 -5.72
CA VAL A 179 1.88 2.02 -6.84
C VAL A 179 0.93 0.90 -7.21
N ARG A 180 0.73 0.67 -8.52
CA ARG A 180 0.10 -0.54 -9.05
C ARG A 180 1.06 -1.20 -10.03
N TYR A 181 1.67 -2.32 -9.65
CA TYR A 181 2.79 -2.89 -10.39
C TYR A 181 2.82 -4.43 -10.38
N THR A 182 3.34 -5.01 -11.46
CA THR A 182 3.75 -6.43 -11.53
C THR A 182 5.05 -6.56 -12.30
N THR A 183 5.94 -7.47 -11.86
CA THR A 183 7.24 -7.68 -12.52
C THR A 183 7.13 -8.45 -13.83
N ASN A 184 5.98 -9.10 -14.09
CA ASN A 184 5.78 -9.90 -15.31
C ASN A 184 4.86 -9.15 -16.29
N GLN A 185 5.42 -8.75 -17.43
CA GLN A 185 4.70 -7.95 -18.42
C GLN A 185 3.50 -8.66 -19.07
N SER A 186 3.47 -10.00 -19.03
CA SER A 186 2.41 -10.82 -19.62
C SER A 186 1.22 -11.05 -18.70
N VAL A 187 1.28 -10.63 -17.43
CA VAL A 187 0.16 -10.74 -16.48
C VAL A 187 -0.36 -9.37 -16.08
N GLN A 188 -1.63 -9.29 -15.68
CA GLN A 188 -2.19 -8.06 -15.13
C GLN A 188 -1.76 -7.88 -13.67
N PRO A 189 -1.32 -6.69 -13.24
CA PRO A 189 -1.18 -6.38 -11.83
C PRO A 189 -2.52 -6.53 -11.10
N ALA A 190 -2.47 -6.81 -9.80
CA ALA A 190 -3.64 -6.77 -8.93
C ALA A 190 -4.41 -5.44 -9.10
N SER A 191 -5.73 -5.47 -8.96
CA SER A 191 -6.55 -4.29 -9.16
C SER A 191 -6.25 -3.20 -8.12
N LEU A 192 -6.30 -1.96 -8.60
CA LEU A 192 -6.30 -0.76 -7.78
C LEU A 192 -7.16 0.27 -8.49
N TYR A 193 -8.06 0.90 -7.75
CA TYR A 193 -9.03 1.85 -8.23
C TYR A 193 -9.00 3.10 -7.36
N TYR A 194 -9.43 4.22 -7.94
CA TYR A 194 -9.61 5.47 -7.22
C TYR A 194 -10.89 6.17 -7.68
N MET A 195 -11.44 6.98 -6.79
CA MET A 195 -12.49 7.95 -7.09
C MET A 195 -12.18 9.24 -6.34
N TYR A 196 -12.65 10.37 -6.86
CA TYR A 196 -12.44 11.67 -6.26
C TYR A 196 -13.68 12.55 -6.41
N GLY A 197 -13.81 13.54 -5.54
CA GLY A 197 -14.93 14.46 -5.53
C GLY A 197 -14.81 15.44 -4.38
N LYS A 198 -15.94 15.98 -3.96
CA LYS A 198 -16.01 16.98 -2.90
C LYS A 198 -16.10 16.34 -1.52
N GLU A 199 -16.96 15.35 -1.37
CA GLU A 199 -17.18 14.68 -0.09
C GLU A 199 -17.59 13.22 -0.32
N TYR A 200 -16.96 12.30 0.40
CA TYR A 200 -17.38 10.91 0.47
C TYR A 200 -18.25 10.70 1.71
N HIS A 201 -19.50 10.27 1.51
CA HIS A 201 -20.43 10.08 2.63
C HIS A 201 -21.26 8.80 2.46
N CYS A 202 -21.69 8.26 3.60
CA CYS A 202 -22.54 7.07 3.67
C CYS A 202 -23.88 7.42 4.33
N ARG A 203 -24.99 7.12 3.64
CA ARG A 203 -26.35 7.17 4.21
C ARG A 203 -26.89 5.73 4.28
N ALA A 204 -27.06 5.23 5.51
CA ALA A 204 -27.35 3.82 5.76
C ALA A 204 -26.30 2.90 5.09
N GLU A 205 -26.72 2.00 4.20
CA GLU A 205 -25.80 1.08 3.50
C GLU A 205 -25.25 1.62 2.17
N HIS A 206 -25.66 2.83 1.77
CA HIS A 206 -25.25 3.43 0.50
C HIS A 206 -24.19 4.49 0.74
N CYS A 207 -23.01 4.26 0.20
CA CYS A 207 -21.95 5.26 0.19
C CYS A 207 -21.70 5.77 -1.22
N THR A 208 -21.54 7.08 -1.34
CA THR A 208 -21.39 7.80 -2.61
C THR A 208 -20.38 8.92 -2.48
N MET A 209 -19.70 9.23 -3.58
CA MET A 209 -18.86 10.41 -3.71
C MET A 209 -19.70 11.55 -4.29
N GLU A 210 -19.79 12.69 -3.61
CA GLU A 210 -20.36 13.92 -4.19
C GLU A 210 -19.40 14.42 -5.29
N PRO A 211 -19.87 14.60 -6.54
CA PRO A 211 -19.01 15.05 -7.63
C PRO A 211 -18.52 16.48 -7.38
N ASP A 212 -17.33 16.80 -7.87
CA ASP A 212 -16.76 18.14 -7.87
C ASP A 212 -16.47 18.58 -9.31
N ASN A 213 -16.68 19.87 -9.61
CA ASN A 213 -16.39 20.47 -10.92
C ASN A 213 -15.02 21.17 -10.96
N GLY A 214 -14.27 21.14 -9.86
CA GLY A 214 -12.97 21.76 -9.70
C GLY A 214 -11.94 20.82 -9.08
N LYS A 215 -11.22 21.32 -8.08
CA LYS A 215 -10.19 20.54 -7.38
C LYS A 215 -10.87 19.63 -6.34
N PRO A 216 -10.58 18.32 -6.32
CA PRO A 216 -11.21 17.43 -5.36
C PRO A 216 -10.83 17.79 -3.93
N SER A 217 -11.77 17.60 -3.01
CA SER A 217 -11.59 17.72 -1.56
C SER A 217 -11.62 16.36 -0.86
N ALA A 218 -12.03 15.30 -1.57
CA ALA A 218 -12.00 13.92 -1.09
C ALA A 218 -11.50 12.98 -2.19
N ILE A 219 -10.65 12.03 -1.82
CA ILE A 219 -10.13 10.97 -2.69
C ILE A 219 -10.24 9.66 -1.93
N VAL A 220 -10.70 8.60 -2.60
CA VAL A 220 -10.74 7.24 -2.06
C VAL A 220 -10.00 6.33 -3.02
N ILE A 221 -9.11 5.50 -2.48
CA ILE A 221 -8.36 4.48 -3.21
C ILE A 221 -8.70 3.12 -2.61
N ALA A 222 -8.92 2.13 -3.46
CA ALA A 222 -9.31 0.80 -3.05
C ALA A 222 -8.77 -0.25 -4.00
N SER A 223 -8.50 -1.46 -3.49
CA SER A 223 -8.18 -2.60 -4.35
C SER A 223 -9.35 -2.98 -5.26
N GLU A 224 -10.59 -2.78 -4.80
CA GLU A 224 -11.79 -3.09 -5.58
C GLU A 224 -12.88 -2.03 -5.33
N PRO A 225 -13.72 -1.71 -6.35
CA PRO A 225 -14.88 -0.86 -6.18
C PRO A 225 -15.88 -1.45 -5.18
N PHE A 226 -16.15 -0.74 -4.08
CA PHE A 226 -17.06 -1.20 -3.03
C PHE A 226 -18.35 -0.39 -2.90
N THR A 227 -18.51 0.70 -3.66
CA THR A 227 -19.78 1.43 -3.75
C THR A 227 -20.73 0.78 -4.76
N TYR A 228 -22.02 1.11 -4.68
CA TYR A 228 -23.04 0.56 -5.58
C TYR A 228 -22.78 0.90 -7.06
N LYS A 229 -22.38 2.15 -7.34
CA LYS A 229 -22.07 2.62 -8.69
C LYS A 229 -20.60 2.38 -9.03
N ARG A 230 -20.27 1.18 -9.51
CA ARG A 230 -18.89 0.85 -9.93
C ARG A 230 -18.33 1.76 -11.03
N SER A 231 -19.20 2.38 -11.84
CA SER A 231 -18.80 3.31 -12.91
C SER A 231 -18.17 4.61 -12.41
N GLU A 232 -18.30 4.93 -11.12
CA GLU A 232 -17.66 6.10 -10.50
C GLU A 232 -16.17 5.86 -10.19
N TRP A 233 -15.72 4.61 -10.27
CA TRP A 233 -14.34 4.23 -10.00
C TRP A 233 -13.50 4.23 -11.27
N MET A 234 -12.37 4.90 -11.21
CA MET A 234 -11.34 4.87 -12.23
C MET A 234 -10.29 3.83 -11.84
N LYS A 235 -9.90 2.98 -12.80
CA LYS A 235 -8.83 2.01 -12.58
C LYS A 235 -7.49 2.72 -12.65
N VAL A 236 -6.59 2.46 -11.72
CA VAL A 236 -5.21 2.93 -11.79
C VAL A 236 -4.51 2.16 -12.91
N GLU A 237 -3.76 2.86 -13.76
CA GLU A 237 -3.05 2.26 -14.87
C GLU A 237 -2.02 1.22 -14.42
N ARG A 238 -1.75 0.24 -15.26
CA ARG A 238 -0.73 -0.78 -14.96
C ARG A 238 0.64 -0.13 -14.84
N ASN A 239 1.49 -0.68 -13.97
CA ASN A 239 2.87 -0.25 -13.75
C ASN A 239 2.97 1.28 -13.62
N SER A 240 2.12 1.85 -12.77
CA SER A 240 2.06 3.29 -12.56
C SER A 240 2.13 3.65 -11.09
N LEU A 241 2.67 4.84 -10.85
CA LEU A 241 2.71 5.52 -9.56
C LEU A 241 1.69 6.66 -9.61
N PHE A 242 0.62 6.51 -8.86
CA PHE A 242 -0.40 7.51 -8.62
C PHE A 242 -0.01 8.39 -7.43
N ILE A 243 -0.13 9.71 -7.58
CA ILE A 243 0.33 10.69 -6.61
C ILE A 243 -0.81 11.67 -6.32
N VAL A 244 -1.05 11.89 -5.04
CA VAL A 244 -1.93 12.93 -4.50
C VAL A 244 -1.06 13.80 -3.59
N ASP A 245 -0.76 15.02 -4.05
CA ASP A 245 0.02 15.96 -3.25
C ASP A 245 -0.80 16.56 -2.10
N GLU A 246 -0.14 17.29 -1.21
CA GLU A 246 -0.76 17.96 -0.05
C GLU A 246 -1.84 18.98 -0.43
N THR A 247 -1.92 19.34 -1.70
CA THR A 247 -2.91 20.26 -2.21
C THR A 247 -4.14 19.53 -2.77
N MET A 248 -4.16 18.19 -2.84
CA MET A 248 -5.17 17.36 -3.53
C MET A 248 -5.06 17.37 -5.06
N LYS A 249 -3.89 17.66 -5.62
CA LYS A 249 -3.65 17.50 -7.06
C LYS A 249 -3.25 16.06 -7.37
N LEU A 250 -3.89 15.51 -8.40
CA LEU A 250 -3.64 14.16 -8.87
C LEU A 250 -2.59 14.19 -9.98
N SER A 251 -1.63 13.27 -9.93
CA SER A 251 -0.69 13.04 -11.04
C SER A 251 -0.27 11.58 -11.12
N PHE A 252 0.30 11.20 -12.27
CA PHE A 252 0.73 9.83 -12.54
C PHE A 252 2.15 9.84 -13.10
N LYS A 253 2.95 8.86 -12.69
CA LYS A 253 4.26 8.55 -13.26
C LYS A 253 4.30 7.09 -13.71
N ASN A 254 4.97 6.80 -14.80
CA ASN A 254 5.23 5.42 -15.22
C ASN A 254 6.29 4.80 -14.30
N VAL A 255 6.14 3.52 -13.99
CA VAL A 255 7.11 2.71 -13.26
C VAL A 255 7.67 1.68 -14.23
N ASP A 256 8.92 1.89 -14.65
CA ASP A 256 9.69 0.99 -15.52
C ASP A 256 10.92 0.52 -14.75
N LEU A 257 11.08 -0.80 -14.60
CA LEU A 257 12.11 -1.41 -13.77
C LEU A 257 12.99 -2.39 -14.58
N PRO A 258 14.29 -2.52 -14.24
CA PRO A 258 15.20 -3.42 -14.96
C PRO A 258 14.73 -4.88 -15.09
N ILE A 259 14.02 -5.41 -14.09
CA ILE A 259 13.54 -6.81 -14.05
C ILE A 259 12.62 -7.13 -15.23
N GLU A 260 11.91 -6.14 -15.75
CA GLU A 260 11.03 -6.32 -16.90
C GLU A 260 11.81 -6.68 -18.16
N HIS A 261 13.01 -6.12 -18.33
CA HIS A 261 13.87 -6.32 -19.49
C HIS A 261 14.73 -7.59 -19.36
N ALA A 262 15.16 -7.93 -18.14
CA ALA A 262 15.97 -9.11 -17.86
C ALA A 262 15.25 -10.46 -18.09
N LEU A 263 13.92 -10.47 -18.02
CA LEU A 263 13.11 -11.67 -18.30
C LEU A 263 12.99 -11.98 -19.81
N PHE A 264 13.11 -10.98 -20.69
CA PHE A 264 13.08 -11.18 -22.15
C PHE A 264 14.38 -11.76 -22.69
N GLU A 265 15.54 -11.34 -22.15
CA GLU A 265 16.84 -11.85 -22.61
C GLU A 265 17.00 -13.35 -22.36
N ASN A 266 16.38 -13.88 -21.31
CA ASN A 266 16.41 -15.31 -20.98
C ASN A 266 15.44 -16.19 -21.81
N GLN A 267 14.67 -15.62 -22.74
CA GLN A 267 13.78 -16.38 -23.64
C GLN A 267 14.34 -16.54 -25.07
N ILE A 268 15.48 -15.92 -25.38
CA ILE A 268 16.08 -15.90 -26.74
C ILE A 268 17.31 -16.85 -26.86
N LEU A 269 17.59 -17.66 -25.83
CA LEU A 269 18.63 -18.70 -25.82
C LEU A 269 18.01 -20.09 -25.67
#